data_AF-A0A7X8FL41-F1
#
_entry.id   AF-A0A7X8FL41-F1
#
_cell.length_a   1.000
_cell.length_b   1.000
_cell.length_c   1.000
_cell.angle_alpha   90.00
_cell.angle_beta   90.00
_cell.angle_gamma   90.00
#
_symmetry.space_group_name_H-M   'P 1'
#
loop_
_entity.id
_entity.type
_entity.pdbx_description
1 polymer ?
#
loop_
_entity_poly.entity_id
_entity_poly.type
_entity_poly.pdbx_seq_one_letter_code
_entity_poly.pdbx_strand_id
1 'polypeptide(L)'
;MKSEQDVKKAKEHSEKLLSALYQQIADTSECVVPLYDVIAGYFFQDFDYQKVKSFIPQWMIDAGRSPESGINKEHYEHLRSIYADPISNRIIHWADVQGLLAAFQDRVIAASHHLEVIYKYLPAYCLYEDSEYETCTKGLDDTSDKVHTAINNVFVVLCSSFDLFTKVVYECLKYDRNRFAEYKKLKSRKDKILYKKGNNGFDELKADGLLYSEPVCVRTACRFRDEFIHNGAWDYRCTIYYPYVAGGKPVEPFVVMPDIDASGLLVSSGSRNKFYAKSDKINVFLVGFVKDVMGTLNKTIKALIVLLQKKTDPGNKDEATEKAISILLKNQIISKKR
;
A
#
# COMPACT_ATOMS: atom_id res chain seq x y z
N MET A 1 -32.87 22.32 15.69
CA MET A 1 -32.75 21.08 14.89
C MET A 1 -32.33 21.44 13.48
N LYS A 2 -31.47 20.63 12.85
CA LYS A 2 -31.14 20.81 11.42
C LYS A 2 -32.34 20.40 10.56
N SER A 3 -32.50 21.04 9.41
CA SER A 3 -33.62 20.76 8.49
C SER A 3 -33.44 19.44 7.74
N GLU A 4 -34.52 18.86 7.22
CA GLU A 4 -34.42 17.70 6.32
C GLU A 4 -33.58 17.98 5.07
N GLN A 5 -33.60 19.24 4.61
CA GLN A 5 -32.78 19.69 3.49
C GLN A 5 -31.29 19.68 3.84
N ASP A 6 -30.91 20.02 5.07
CA ASP A 6 -29.51 19.94 5.53
C ASP A 6 -29.03 18.49 5.59
N VAL A 7 -29.87 17.59 6.10
CA VAL A 7 -29.59 16.15 6.14
C VAL A 7 -29.38 15.59 4.74
N LYS A 8 -30.27 15.92 3.81
CA LYS A 8 -30.15 15.49 2.41
C LYS A 8 -28.87 16.01 1.76
N LYS A 9 -28.55 17.30 1.94
CA LYS A 9 -27.32 17.90 1.40
C LYS A 9 -26.05 17.24 1.95
N ALA A 10 -26.00 16.95 3.25
CA ALA A 10 -24.84 16.30 3.86
C ALA A 10 -24.64 14.88 3.35
N LYS A 11 -25.73 14.12 3.19
CA LYS A 11 -25.69 12.77 2.61
C LYS A 11 -25.19 12.79 1.17
N GLU A 12 -25.75 13.66 0.32
CA GLU A 12 -25.32 13.80 -1.08
C GLU A 12 -23.85 14.25 -1.19
N HIS A 13 -23.40 15.14 -0.30
CA HIS A 13 -22.01 15.57 -0.26
C HIS A 13 -21.08 14.43 0.17
N SER A 14 -21.46 13.69 1.21
CA SER A 14 -20.73 12.51 1.69
C SER A 14 -20.59 11.44 0.62
N GLU A 15 -21.66 11.14 -0.12
CA GLU A 15 -21.64 10.16 -1.22
C GLU A 15 -20.65 10.58 -2.31
N LYS A 16 -20.62 11.87 -2.68
CA LYS A 16 -19.64 12.41 -3.65
C LYS A 16 -18.20 12.30 -3.15
N LEU A 17 -17.96 12.63 -1.87
CA LEU A 17 -16.63 12.52 -1.26
C LEU A 17 -16.14 11.08 -1.23
N LEU A 18 -16.99 10.13 -0.85
CA LEU A 18 -16.66 8.71 -0.82
C LEU A 18 -16.39 8.18 -2.23
N SER A 19 -17.23 8.52 -3.20
CA SER A 19 -17.00 8.13 -4.61
C SER A 19 -15.66 8.65 -5.13
N ALA A 20 -15.32 9.91 -4.85
CA ALA A 20 -14.02 10.48 -5.22
C ALA A 20 -12.85 9.80 -4.50
N LEU A 21 -13.02 9.43 -3.23
CA LEU A 21 -12.00 8.69 -2.47
C LEU A 21 -11.75 7.31 -3.06
N TYR A 22 -12.82 6.53 -3.34
CA TYR A 22 -12.68 5.21 -3.93
C TYR A 22 -12.04 5.26 -5.32
N GLN A 23 -12.40 6.25 -6.13
CA GLN A 23 -11.73 6.47 -7.41
C GLN A 23 -10.24 6.78 -7.21
N GLN A 24 -9.88 7.63 -6.25
CA GLN A 24 -8.47 7.94 -5.98
C GLN A 24 -7.67 6.73 -5.48
N ILE A 25 -8.29 5.82 -4.72
CA ILE A 25 -7.66 4.57 -4.30
C ILE A 25 -7.37 3.69 -5.53
N ALA A 26 -8.35 3.53 -6.43
CA ALA A 26 -8.17 2.82 -7.69
C ALA A 26 -7.07 3.45 -8.55
N ASP A 27 -7.11 4.77 -8.74
CA ASP A 27 -6.10 5.53 -9.49
C ASP A 27 -4.69 5.36 -8.89
N THR A 28 -4.59 5.20 -7.57
CA THR A 28 -3.31 4.97 -6.89
C THR A 28 -2.75 3.58 -7.15
N SER A 29 -3.61 2.57 -7.22
CA SER A 29 -3.24 1.23 -7.68
C SER A 29 -2.79 1.27 -9.15
N GLU A 30 -3.51 1.99 -10.02
CA GLU A 30 -3.18 2.11 -11.44
C GLU A 30 -1.91 2.94 -11.71
N CYS A 31 -1.59 3.91 -10.84
CA CYS A 31 -0.33 4.67 -10.93
C CYS A 31 0.93 3.79 -10.88
N VAL A 32 0.80 2.55 -10.39
CA VAL A 32 1.89 1.56 -10.33
C VAL A 32 2.12 0.88 -11.68
N VAL A 33 1.13 0.82 -12.57
CA VAL A 33 1.23 0.08 -13.84
C VAL A 33 2.45 0.51 -14.67
N PRO A 34 2.71 1.82 -14.90
CA PRO A 34 3.91 2.23 -15.63
C PRO A 34 5.22 1.89 -14.92
N LEU A 35 5.19 1.74 -13.58
CA LEU A 35 6.39 1.42 -12.80
C LEU A 35 6.91 0.01 -13.11
N TYR A 36 6.03 -0.92 -13.54
CA TYR A 36 6.48 -2.24 -13.98
C TYR A 36 7.44 -2.14 -15.17
N ASP A 37 7.03 -1.45 -16.22
CA ASP A 37 7.85 -1.27 -17.42
C ASP A 37 9.09 -0.41 -17.15
N VAL A 38 8.98 0.60 -16.28
CA VAL A 38 10.10 1.47 -15.93
C VAL A 38 11.17 0.71 -15.14
N ILE A 39 10.79 -0.14 -14.17
CA ILE A 39 11.77 -0.98 -13.47
C ILE A 39 12.35 -2.02 -14.41
N ALA A 40 11.55 -2.62 -15.31
CA ALA A 40 12.10 -3.51 -16.33
C ALA A 40 13.13 -2.78 -17.20
N GLY A 41 12.81 -1.59 -17.72
CA GLY A 41 13.76 -0.76 -18.46
C GLY A 41 15.03 -0.48 -17.67
N TYR A 42 14.90 -0.16 -16.38
CA TYR A 42 16.01 0.11 -15.48
C TYR A 42 16.84 -1.12 -15.11
N PHE A 43 16.23 -2.30 -14.96
CA PHE A 43 16.93 -3.56 -14.68
C PHE A 43 17.59 -4.10 -15.95
N PHE A 44 16.91 -3.97 -17.09
CA PHE A 44 17.36 -4.48 -18.37
C PHE A 44 17.86 -3.39 -19.32
N GLN A 45 18.78 -2.56 -18.84
CA GLN A 45 19.32 -1.46 -19.67
C GLN A 45 20.25 -1.96 -20.79
N ASP A 46 20.88 -3.11 -20.62
CA ASP A 46 21.86 -3.72 -21.53
C ASP A 46 21.25 -4.55 -22.65
N PHE A 47 19.96 -4.92 -22.59
CA PHE A 47 19.26 -5.59 -23.69
C PHE A 47 17.79 -5.15 -23.77
N ASP A 48 17.14 -5.29 -24.93
CA ASP A 48 15.73 -4.94 -25.08
C ASP A 48 14.81 -6.01 -24.47
N TYR A 49 14.36 -5.77 -23.23
CA TYR A 49 13.43 -6.66 -22.53
C TYR A 49 12.13 -6.90 -23.31
N GLN A 50 11.63 -5.92 -24.07
CA GLN A 50 10.36 -6.06 -24.79
C GLN A 50 10.47 -7.06 -25.94
N LYS A 51 11.65 -7.19 -26.57
CA LYS A 51 11.96 -8.24 -27.54
C LYS A 51 12.23 -9.59 -26.88
N VAL A 52 12.83 -9.60 -25.68
CA VAL A 52 13.17 -10.84 -24.95
C VAL A 52 11.95 -11.49 -24.29
N LYS A 53 10.95 -10.71 -23.85
CA LYS A 53 9.86 -11.19 -22.98
C LYS A 53 9.09 -12.39 -23.55
N SER A 54 8.91 -12.50 -24.87
CA SER A 54 8.20 -13.61 -25.51
C SER A 54 8.96 -14.95 -25.44
N PHE A 55 10.24 -14.91 -25.11
CA PHE A 55 11.11 -16.08 -24.97
C PHE A 55 11.32 -16.49 -23.50
N ILE A 56 10.78 -15.73 -22.55
CA ILE A 56 10.90 -16.04 -21.12
C ILE A 56 9.93 -17.18 -20.80
N PRO A 57 10.42 -18.34 -20.31
CA PRO A 57 9.55 -19.39 -19.83
C PRO A 57 8.67 -18.91 -18.68
N GLN A 58 7.38 -19.27 -18.74
CA GLN A 58 6.39 -18.85 -17.76
C GLN A 58 6.78 -19.19 -16.31
N TRP A 59 7.45 -20.34 -16.09
CA TRP A 59 7.91 -20.76 -14.76
C TRP A 59 8.85 -19.76 -14.08
N MET A 60 9.63 -18.97 -14.83
CA MET A 60 10.50 -17.95 -14.23
C MET A 60 9.72 -16.82 -13.56
N ILE A 61 8.46 -16.65 -13.98
CA ILE A 61 7.57 -15.60 -13.53
C ILE A 61 6.64 -16.11 -12.42
N ASP A 62 6.03 -17.28 -12.60
CA ASP A 62 4.94 -17.74 -11.72
C ASP A 62 5.31 -18.84 -10.71
N ALA A 63 6.37 -19.62 -10.93
CA ALA A 63 6.70 -20.74 -10.05
C ALA A 63 7.05 -20.25 -8.64
N GLY A 64 6.37 -20.81 -7.63
CA GLY A 64 6.49 -20.37 -6.24
C GLY A 64 5.83 -19.03 -5.93
N ARG A 65 5.09 -18.43 -6.88
CA ARG A 65 4.34 -17.17 -6.69
C ARG A 65 2.85 -17.29 -7.00
N SER A 66 2.49 -18.14 -7.95
CA SER A 66 1.09 -18.33 -8.36
C SER A 66 0.71 -19.83 -8.28
N PRO A 67 -0.51 -20.13 -7.80
CA PRO A 67 -1.00 -21.50 -7.75
C PRO A 67 -1.18 -22.12 -9.15
N GLU A 68 -1.37 -21.31 -10.18
CA GLU A 68 -1.54 -21.75 -11.58
C GLU A 68 -0.29 -22.41 -12.17
N SER A 69 0.91 -22.12 -11.62
CA SER A 69 2.17 -22.69 -12.11
C SER A 69 2.24 -24.21 -11.95
N GLY A 70 1.72 -24.76 -10.85
CA GLY A 70 1.79 -26.19 -10.52
C GLY A 70 3.19 -26.77 -10.31
N ILE A 71 4.25 -25.95 -10.41
CA ILE A 71 5.65 -26.37 -10.26
C ILE A 71 6.02 -26.45 -8.78
N ASN A 72 6.46 -27.64 -8.34
CA ASN A 72 6.99 -27.84 -7.00
C ASN A 72 8.44 -27.34 -6.86
N LYS A 73 8.96 -27.35 -5.62
CA LYS A 73 10.28 -26.84 -5.31
C LYS A 73 11.39 -27.60 -6.04
N GLU A 74 11.32 -28.93 -6.06
CA GLU A 74 12.35 -29.79 -6.66
C GLU A 74 12.46 -29.52 -8.17
N HIS A 75 11.33 -29.41 -8.86
CA HIS A 75 11.26 -29.10 -10.28
C HIS A 75 11.72 -27.67 -10.56
N TYR A 76 11.34 -26.69 -9.74
CA TYR A 76 11.84 -25.32 -9.85
C TYR A 76 13.37 -25.26 -9.72
N GLU A 77 13.95 -25.93 -8.72
CA GLU A 77 15.39 -25.96 -8.51
C GLU A 77 16.13 -26.67 -9.66
N HIS A 78 15.52 -27.72 -10.23
CA HIS A 78 16.03 -28.37 -11.43
C HIS A 78 16.05 -27.42 -12.63
N LEU A 79 14.93 -26.74 -12.94
CA LEU A 79 14.86 -25.76 -14.01
C LEU A 79 15.87 -24.63 -13.80
N ARG A 80 15.98 -24.10 -12.58
CA ARG A 80 16.99 -23.08 -12.24
C ARG A 80 18.42 -23.56 -12.47
N SER A 81 18.72 -24.85 -12.26
CA SER A 81 20.05 -25.41 -12.55
C SER A 81 20.38 -25.45 -14.05
N ILE A 82 19.36 -25.60 -14.92
CA ILE A 82 19.52 -25.54 -16.37
C ILE A 82 19.72 -24.08 -16.82
N TYR A 83 18.98 -23.14 -16.22
CA TYR A 83 19.03 -21.70 -16.51
C TYR A 83 19.98 -20.96 -15.56
N ALA A 84 21.14 -21.55 -15.28
CA ALA A 84 22.14 -21.01 -14.37
C ALA A 84 23.02 -19.92 -15.04
N ASP A 85 22.38 -18.90 -15.62
CA ASP A 85 23.03 -17.79 -16.30
C ASP A 85 22.56 -16.43 -15.75
N PRO A 86 23.36 -15.36 -15.92
CA PRO A 86 23.02 -14.05 -15.37
C PRO A 86 21.72 -13.44 -15.88
N ILE A 87 21.30 -13.74 -17.12
CA ILE A 87 20.08 -13.19 -17.71
C ILE A 87 18.88 -13.83 -17.05
N SER A 88 18.86 -15.16 -16.98
CA SER A 88 17.79 -15.92 -16.34
C SER A 88 17.66 -15.58 -14.84
N ASN A 89 18.77 -15.52 -14.10
CA ASN A 89 18.76 -15.14 -12.68
C ASN A 89 18.18 -13.73 -12.45
N ARG A 90 18.47 -12.80 -13.36
CA ARG A 90 17.97 -11.42 -13.32
C ARG A 90 16.50 -11.33 -13.68
N ILE A 91 16.02 -12.13 -14.62
CA ILE A 91 14.59 -12.25 -14.95
C ILE A 91 13.80 -12.76 -13.75
N ILE A 92 14.28 -13.81 -13.07
CA ILE A 92 13.62 -14.35 -11.87
C ILE A 92 13.58 -13.29 -10.76
N HIS A 93 14.69 -12.56 -10.54
CA HIS A 93 14.76 -11.46 -9.58
C HIS A 93 13.80 -10.32 -9.93
N TRP A 94 13.74 -9.92 -11.20
CA TRP A 94 12.77 -8.94 -11.66
C TRP A 94 11.33 -9.37 -11.34
N ALA A 95 10.99 -10.62 -11.62
CA ALA A 95 9.67 -11.15 -11.34
C ALA A 95 9.37 -11.19 -9.81
N ASP A 96 10.39 -11.29 -8.94
CA ASP A 96 10.18 -11.14 -7.48
C ASP A 96 9.81 -9.71 -7.11
N VAL A 97 10.44 -8.72 -7.76
CA VAL A 97 10.12 -7.31 -7.57
C VAL A 97 8.72 -6.99 -8.10
N GLN A 98 8.31 -7.59 -9.22
CA GLN A 98 6.93 -7.51 -9.69
C GLN A 98 5.94 -8.05 -8.66
N GLY A 99 6.26 -9.18 -8.01
CA GLY A 99 5.43 -9.70 -6.92
C GLY A 99 5.27 -8.74 -5.73
N LEU A 100 6.29 -7.92 -5.44
CA LEU A 100 6.17 -6.85 -4.44
C LEU A 100 5.24 -5.71 -4.89
N LEU A 101 5.29 -5.33 -6.18
CA LEU A 101 4.41 -4.33 -6.76
C LEU A 101 2.95 -4.80 -6.77
N ALA A 102 2.70 -6.05 -7.16
CA ALA A 102 1.35 -6.62 -7.15
C ALA A 102 0.79 -6.65 -5.72
N ALA A 103 1.58 -7.12 -4.76
CA ALA A 103 1.19 -7.08 -3.36
C ALA A 103 0.94 -5.65 -2.84
N PHE A 104 1.68 -4.65 -3.33
CA PHE A 104 1.44 -3.25 -3.00
C PHE A 104 0.08 -2.78 -3.53
N GLN A 105 -0.25 -3.07 -4.79
CA GLN A 105 -1.56 -2.76 -5.39
C GLN A 105 -2.70 -3.40 -4.59
N ASP A 106 -2.56 -4.69 -4.22
CA ASP A 106 -3.55 -5.37 -3.38
C ASP A 106 -3.75 -4.70 -2.02
N ARG A 107 -2.69 -4.16 -1.40
CA ARG A 107 -2.80 -3.42 -0.13
C ARG A 107 -3.46 -2.06 -0.29
N VAL A 108 -3.19 -1.37 -1.38
CA VAL A 108 -3.88 -0.10 -1.71
C VAL A 108 -5.37 -0.34 -1.90
N ILE A 109 -5.76 -1.34 -2.71
CA ILE A 109 -7.17 -1.68 -2.93
C ILE A 109 -7.84 -2.20 -1.65
N ALA A 110 -7.16 -2.98 -0.81
CA ALA A 110 -7.73 -3.45 0.44
C ALA A 110 -8.21 -2.30 1.36
N ALA A 111 -7.64 -1.10 1.24
CA ALA A 111 -8.14 0.07 1.98
C ALA A 111 -9.59 0.40 1.61
N SER A 112 -10.00 0.28 0.34
CA SER A 112 -11.39 0.56 -0.07
C SER A 112 -12.36 -0.45 0.56
N HIS A 113 -12.02 -1.74 0.57
CA HIS A 113 -12.88 -2.78 1.16
C HIS A 113 -13.11 -2.55 2.66
N HIS A 114 -12.09 -2.09 3.39
CA HIS A 114 -12.27 -1.76 4.81
C HIS A 114 -13.11 -0.49 5.00
N LEU A 115 -12.93 0.52 4.15
CA LEU A 115 -13.79 1.71 4.16
C LEU A 115 -15.25 1.38 3.82
N GLU A 116 -15.51 0.47 2.88
CA GLU A 116 -16.86 0.01 2.54
C GLU A 116 -17.57 -0.63 3.74
N VAL A 117 -16.84 -1.43 4.53
CA VAL A 117 -17.39 -2.00 5.78
C VAL A 117 -17.72 -0.89 6.78
N ILE A 118 -16.86 0.12 6.94
CA ILE A 118 -17.10 1.25 7.86
C ILE A 118 -18.34 2.04 7.42
N TYR A 119 -18.37 2.44 6.14
CA TYR A 119 -19.40 3.34 5.61
C TYR A 119 -20.74 2.66 5.33
N LYS A 120 -20.81 1.33 5.48
CA LYS A 120 -22.08 0.61 5.59
C LYS A 120 -22.83 0.92 6.89
N TYR A 121 -22.12 1.25 7.97
CA TYR A 121 -22.69 1.42 9.31
C TYR A 121 -22.56 2.84 9.86
N LEU A 122 -21.51 3.57 9.47
CA LEU A 122 -21.24 4.93 9.92
C LEU A 122 -21.28 5.90 8.73
N PRO A 123 -22.02 7.02 8.79
CA PRO A 123 -21.94 8.05 7.76
C PRO A 123 -20.56 8.73 7.76
N ALA A 124 -20.12 9.26 6.62
CA ALA A 124 -18.87 10.03 6.56
C ALA A 124 -19.04 11.51 6.97
N TYR A 125 -20.11 11.80 7.71
CA TYR A 125 -20.46 13.13 8.21
C TYR A 125 -21.18 13.00 9.55
N CYS A 126 -21.09 14.04 10.38
CA CYS A 126 -21.93 14.26 11.56
C CYS A 126 -22.45 15.70 11.47
N LEU A 127 -23.77 15.90 11.56
CA LEU A 127 -24.37 17.22 11.34
C LEU A 127 -24.43 18.10 12.59
N TYR A 128 -24.28 17.47 13.74
CA TYR A 128 -24.50 18.07 15.04
C TYR A 128 -23.21 18.03 15.84
N GLU A 129 -22.94 19.12 16.53
CA GLU A 129 -21.81 19.22 17.46
C GLU A 129 -22.12 18.48 18.78
N ASP A 130 -21.07 18.13 19.52
CA ASP A 130 -21.21 17.38 20.78
C ASP A 130 -22.08 18.11 21.82
N SER A 131 -22.03 19.44 21.84
CA SER A 131 -22.87 20.28 22.71
C SER A 131 -24.35 20.24 22.37
N GLU A 132 -24.72 19.74 21.18
CA GLU A 132 -26.12 19.65 20.73
C GLU A 132 -26.77 18.30 21.10
N TYR A 133 -26.02 17.34 21.63
CA TYR A 133 -26.55 16.05 22.06
C TYR A 133 -27.18 16.15 23.46
N GLU A 134 -28.42 15.69 23.60
CA GLU A 134 -29.10 15.58 24.91
C GLU A 134 -28.69 14.30 25.63
N THR A 135 -28.61 13.20 24.88
CA THR A 135 -28.22 11.88 25.41
C THR A 135 -27.48 11.08 24.34
N CYS A 136 -26.79 10.02 24.75
CA CYS A 136 -26.08 9.13 23.84
C CYS A 136 -26.08 7.71 24.38
N THR A 137 -26.46 6.75 23.54
CA THR A 137 -26.36 5.32 23.86
C THR A 137 -25.10 4.73 23.24
N LYS A 138 -24.61 3.62 23.82
CA LYS A 138 -23.38 2.93 23.40
C LYS A 138 -23.73 1.56 22.82
N GLY A 139 -23.31 1.31 21.60
CA GLY A 139 -23.35 -0.01 20.98
C GLY A 139 -22.06 -0.77 21.26
N LEU A 140 -22.21 -1.98 21.80
CA LEU A 140 -21.13 -2.93 22.11
C LEU A 140 -21.55 -4.31 21.60
N ASP A 141 -21.79 -4.40 20.30
CA ASP A 141 -22.28 -5.59 19.62
C ASP A 141 -21.37 -5.99 18.46
N ASP A 142 -21.77 -7.03 17.73
CA ASP A 142 -21.07 -7.54 16.55
C ASP A 142 -20.91 -6.47 15.44
N THR A 143 -21.81 -5.50 15.34
CA THR A 143 -21.65 -4.36 14.42
C THR A 143 -20.47 -3.50 14.84
N SER A 144 -20.38 -3.22 16.14
CA SER A 144 -19.28 -2.46 16.72
C SER A 144 -17.93 -3.14 16.49
N ASP A 145 -17.85 -4.45 16.72
CA ASP A 145 -16.64 -5.24 16.49
C ASP A 145 -16.20 -5.24 15.02
N LYS A 146 -17.15 -5.37 14.09
CA LYS A 146 -16.90 -5.30 12.64
C LYS A 146 -16.34 -3.94 12.22
N VAL A 147 -16.97 -2.85 12.67
CA VAL A 147 -16.57 -1.49 12.32
C VAL A 147 -15.18 -1.17 12.87
N HIS A 148 -14.91 -1.48 14.14
CA HIS A 148 -13.59 -1.24 14.73
C HIS A 148 -12.51 -2.10 14.09
N THR A 149 -12.79 -3.36 13.77
CA THR A 149 -11.86 -4.21 13.01
C THR A 149 -11.54 -3.60 11.65
N ALA A 150 -12.54 -3.08 10.94
CA ALA A 150 -12.33 -2.42 9.66
C ALA A 150 -11.49 -1.14 9.79
N ILE A 151 -11.78 -0.28 10.79
CA ILE A 151 -10.98 0.93 11.07
C ILE A 151 -9.51 0.57 11.31
N ASN A 152 -9.25 -0.39 12.19
CA ASN A 152 -7.89 -0.83 12.50
C ASN A 152 -7.18 -1.34 11.24
N ASN A 153 -7.89 -2.13 10.43
CA ASN A 153 -7.33 -2.69 9.21
C ASN A 153 -7.05 -1.64 8.13
N VAL A 154 -7.76 -0.50 8.08
CA VAL A 154 -7.37 0.63 7.21
C VAL A 154 -5.93 1.05 7.52
N PHE A 155 -5.59 1.32 8.77
CA PHE A 155 -4.21 1.74 9.13
C PHE A 155 -3.17 0.65 8.88
N VAL A 156 -3.53 -0.62 9.13
CA VAL A 156 -2.66 -1.78 8.86
C VAL A 156 -2.34 -1.90 7.37
N VAL A 157 -3.34 -1.85 6.49
CA VAL A 157 -3.10 -1.98 5.04
C VAL A 157 -2.37 -0.78 4.47
N LEU A 158 -2.65 0.44 4.96
CA LEU A 158 -1.90 1.64 4.56
C LEU A 158 -0.40 1.49 4.91
N CYS A 159 -0.08 1.13 6.14
CA CYS A 159 1.32 0.96 6.54
C CYS A 159 1.99 -0.23 5.84
N SER A 160 1.25 -1.31 5.59
CA SER A 160 1.74 -2.45 4.79
C SER A 160 2.11 -2.02 3.37
N SER A 161 1.34 -1.09 2.78
CA SER A 161 1.68 -0.50 1.48
C SER A 161 3.01 0.27 1.53
N PHE A 162 3.27 1.00 2.63
CA PHE A 162 4.55 1.72 2.81
C PHE A 162 5.73 0.74 2.89
N ASP A 163 5.57 -0.37 3.61
CA ASP A 163 6.57 -1.43 3.72
C ASP A 163 6.88 -2.07 2.36
N LEU A 164 5.85 -2.44 1.61
CA LEU A 164 5.99 -3.08 0.30
C LEU A 164 6.64 -2.14 -0.71
N PHE A 165 6.19 -0.89 -0.79
CA PHE A 165 6.77 0.09 -1.69
C PHE A 165 8.23 0.42 -1.32
N THR A 166 8.54 0.48 -0.02
CA THR A 166 9.93 0.61 0.46
C THR A 166 10.82 -0.51 -0.05
N LYS A 167 10.33 -1.77 -0.02
CA LYS A 167 11.11 -2.91 -0.50
C LYS A 167 11.40 -2.77 -2.00
N VAL A 168 10.44 -2.33 -2.80
CA VAL A 168 10.64 -2.05 -4.24
C VAL A 168 11.70 -0.98 -4.44
N VAL A 169 11.59 0.17 -3.76
CA VAL A 169 12.57 1.25 -3.84
C VAL A 169 13.96 0.76 -3.44
N TYR A 170 14.06 -0.05 -2.39
CA TYR A 170 15.32 -0.61 -1.92
C TYR A 170 15.98 -1.56 -2.94
N GLU A 171 15.20 -2.44 -3.59
CA GLU A 171 15.72 -3.29 -4.67
C GLU A 171 16.24 -2.44 -5.84
N CYS A 172 15.53 -1.37 -6.22
CA CYS A 172 15.98 -0.45 -7.26
C CYS A 172 17.25 0.31 -6.86
N LEU A 173 17.32 0.81 -5.63
CA LEU A 173 18.46 1.55 -5.10
C LEU A 173 19.72 0.68 -5.02
N LYS A 174 19.57 -0.57 -4.58
CA LYS A 174 20.69 -1.51 -4.43
C LYS A 174 20.94 -2.32 -5.70
N TYR A 175 20.22 -2.07 -6.79
CA TYR A 175 20.37 -2.83 -8.02
C TYR A 175 21.79 -2.72 -8.56
N ASP A 176 22.37 -3.88 -8.93
CA ASP A 176 23.69 -3.96 -9.54
C ASP A 176 23.66 -5.11 -10.56
N ARG A 177 23.69 -4.75 -11.85
CA ARG A 177 23.58 -5.70 -12.97
C ARG A 177 24.66 -6.78 -12.96
N ASN A 178 25.81 -6.54 -12.33
CA ASN A 178 26.92 -7.48 -12.32
C ASN A 178 26.78 -8.57 -11.24
N ARG A 179 25.75 -8.50 -10.38
CA ARG A 179 25.57 -9.42 -9.23
C ARG A 179 24.63 -10.59 -9.49
N PHE A 180 24.38 -10.94 -10.76
CA PHE A 180 23.45 -12.00 -11.16
C PHE A 180 24.09 -13.32 -11.59
N ALA A 181 25.39 -13.53 -11.31
CA ALA A 181 26.04 -14.82 -11.55
C ALA A 181 25.29 -16.01 -10.90
N GLU A 182 24.58 -15.76 -9.80
CA GLU A 182 23.65 -16.69 -9.16
C GLU A 182 22.36 -15.96 -8.74
N TYR A 183 21.22 -16.64 -8.77
CA TYR A 183 19.97 -16.10 -8.23
C TYR A 183 20.00 -16.13 -6.69
N LYS A 184 19.80 -14.95 -6.09
CA LYS A 184 19.77 -14.75 -4.64
C LYS A 184 18.40 -14.26 -4.19
N LYS A 185 18.10 -14.54 -2.92
CA LYS A 185 17.00 -13.92 -2.20
C LYS A 185 17.07 -12.39 -2.34
N LEU A 186 15.92 -11.76 -2.58
CA LEU A 186 15.74 -10.30 -2.58
C LEU A 186 16.50 -9.63 -1.42
N LYS A 187 17.22 -8.54 -1.70
CA LYS A 187 18.04 -7.83 -0.71
C LYS A 187 17.19 -7.27 0.41
N SER A 188 16.04 -6.72 0.07
CA SER A 188 15.03 -6.23 1.00
C SER A 188 14.56 -7.31 1.98
N ARG A 189 14.41 -8.56 1.53
CA ARG A 189 14.04 -9.69 2.40
C ARG A 189 15.22 -10.21 3.23
N LYS A 190 16.45 -10.13 2.69
CA LYS A 190 17.67 -10.50 3.43
C LYS A 190 17.93 -9.51 4.57
N ASP A 191 17.84 -8.22 4.26
CA ASP A 191 18.14 -7.11 5.17
C ASP A 191 16.93 -6.72 6.04
N LYS A 192 15.82 -7.47 5.94
CA LYS A 192 14.56 -7.27 6.69
C LYS A 192 14.03 -5.83 6.57
N ILE A 193 14.05 -5.30 5.36
CA ILE A 193 13.64 -3.93 5.09
C ILE A 193 12.13 -3.78 5.30
N LEU A 194 11.79 -2.80 6.12
CA LEU A 194 10.45 -2.27 6.37
C LEU A 194 10.52 -0.74 6.27
N TYR A 195 9.37 -0.10 6.10
CA TYR A 195 9.25 1.33 6.25
C TYR A 195 9.60 1.72 7.69
N LYS A 196 10.54 2.65 7.84
CA LYS A 196 10.93 3.22 9.13
C LYS A 196 11.28 4.70 8.96
N LYS A 197 11.24 5.42 10.07
CA LYS A 197 11.67 6.82 10.16
C LYS A 197 13.09 7.00 9.60
N GLY A 198 13.29 7.98 8.72
CA GLY A 198 14.59 8.26 8.08
C GLY A 198 15.11 7.18 7.10
N ASN A 199 14.22 6.56 6.33
CA ASN A 199 14.45 5.34 5.53
C ASN A 199 15.55 5.40 4.42
N ASN A 200 15.92 4.21 3.94
CA ASN A 200 16.89 3.87 2.89
C ASN A 200 16.35 4.07 1.45
N GLY A 201 15.68 5.19 1.17
CA GLY A 201 15.26 5.57 -0.18
C GLY A 201 16.37 6.29 -0.95
N PHE A 202 16.16 6.47 -2.25
CA PHE A 202 16.89 7.48 -3.02
C PHE A 202 16.70 8.87 -2.37
N ASP A 203 17.73 9.71 -2.37
CA ASP A 203 17.65 11.04 -1.75
C ASP A 203 16.58 11.91 -2.43
N GLU A 204 16.38 11.74 -3.74
CA GLU A 204 15.33 12.40 -4.50
C GLU A 204 13.91 12.08 -4.01
N LEU A 205 13.71 10.93 -3.36
CA LEU A 205 12.41 10.53 -2.81
C LEU A 205 12.16 11.04 -1.38
N LYS A 206 13.13 11.75 -0.78
CA LYS A 206 13.00 12.40 0.54
C LYS A 206 12.52 13.85 0.44
N ALA A 207 12.22 14.33 -0.77
CA ALA A 207 11.65 15.66 -0.97
C ALA A 207 10.30 15.82 -0.26
N ASP A 208 9.97 17.05 0.14
CA ASP A 208 8.76 17.35 0.91
C ASP A 208 7.48 16.88 0.22
N GLY A 209 6.53 16.38 1.01
CA GLY A 209 5.28 15.81 0.54
C GLY A 209 5.37 14.41 -0.10
N LEU A 210 6.51 13.72 -0.01
CA LEU A 210 6.69 12.33 -0.45
C LEU A 210 6.72 11.37 0.74
N LEU A 211 6.54 10.07 0.48
CA LEU A 211 6.46 9.05 1.52
C LEU A 211 7.66 9.07 2.49
N TYR A 212 8.87 9.33 1.99
CA TYR A 212 10.10 9.30 2.79
C TYR A 212 10.48 10.63 3.42
N SER A 213 9.75 11.73 3.14
CA SER A 213 9.82 12.95 3.96
C SER A 213 8.92 12.88 5.19
N GLU A 214 8.18 11.77 5.33
CA GLU A 214 7.32 11.45 6.47
C GLU A 214 6.27 12.54 6.75
N PRO A 215 5.41 12.93 5.79
CA PRO A 215 4.38 13.93 6.04
C PRO A 215 3.42 13.49 7.16
N VAL A 216 2.68 14.46 7.72
CA VAL A 216 1.78 14.25 8.88
C VAL A 216 0.90 13.02 8.72
N CYS A 217 0.27 12.84 7.56
CA CYS A 217 -0.62 11.70 7.30
C CYS A 217 0.08 10.33 7.42
N VAL A 218 1.34 10.24 6.99
CA VAL A 218 2.14 9.01 7.08
C VAL A 218 2.52 8.71 8.53
N ARG A 219 2.95 9.73 9.28
CA ARG A 219 3.27 9.58 10.71
C ARG A 219 2.05 9.15 11.52
N THR A 220 0.90 9.79 11.25
CA THR A 220 -0.39 9.42 11.86
C THR A 220 -0.76 7.97 11.54
N ALA A 221 -0.63 7.53 10.28
CA ALA A 221 -0.93 6.15 9.89
C ALA A 221 -0.08 5.14 10.69
N CYS A 222 1.23 5.36 10.73
CA CYS A 222 2.15 4.50 11.49
C CYS A 222 1.81 4.51 12.97
N ARG A 223 1.46 5.66 13.54
CA ARG A 223 1.13 5.76 14.96
C ARG A 223 -0.11 4.96 15.33
N PHE A 224 -1.19 5.05 14.54
CA PHE A 224 -2.39 4.24 14.79
C PHE A 224 -2.15 2.75 14.60
N ARG A 225 -1.41 2.36 13.56
CA ARG A 225 -1.00 0.96 13.37
C ARG A 225 -0.25 0.45 14.59
N ASP A 226 0.78 1.16 15.03
CA ASP A 226 1.64 0.72 16.12
C ASP A 226 0.86 0.62 17.43
N GLU A 227 -0.03 1.58 17.69
CA GLU A 227 -0.92 1.52 18.85
C GLU A 227 -1.81 0.27 18.81
N PHE A 228 -2.43 -0.01 17.66
CA PHE A 228 -3.29 -1.19 17.52
C PHE A 228 -2.52 -2.51 17.67
N ILE A 229 -1.37 -2.63 16.99
CA ILE A 229 -0.57 -3.87 16.97
C ILE A 229 0.07 -4.15 18.33
N HIS A 230 0.56 -3.12 19.03
CA HIS A 230 1.36 -3.31 20.25
C HIS A 230 0.59 -3.08 21.54
N ASN A 231 -0.43 -2.22 21.54
CA ASN A 231 -1.16 -1.80 22.73
C ASN A 231 -2.67 -2.16 22.66
N GLY A 232 -3.08 -2.91 21.64
CA GLY A 232 -4.46 -3.36 21.45
C GLY A 232 -5.39 -2.24 20.97
N ALA A 233 -6.69 -2.41 21.19
CA ALA A 233 -7.68 -1.44 20.72
C ALA A 233 -7.36 -0.03 21.23
N TRP A 234 -7.43 0.91 20.31
CA TRP A 234 -7.30 2.34 20.58
C TRP A 234 -8.49 2.94 21.34
N ASP A 235 -9.61 2.23 21.45
CA ASP A 235 -10.69 2.49 22.39
C ASP A 235 -10.64 1.43 23.51
N TYR A 236 -11.06 1.78 24.73
CA TYR A 236 -11.12 0.84 25.86
C TYR A 236 -12.10 -0.31 25.59
N ARG A 237 -13.13 -0.05 24.77
CA ARG A 237 -14.03 -1.04 24.17
C ARG A 237 -14.41 -0.56 22.77
N CYS A 238 -14.52 -1.47 21.81
CA CYS A 238 -15.05 -1.16 20.47
C CYS A 238 -16.46 -0.58 20.59
N THR A 239 -16.61 0.74 20.75
CA THR A 239 -17.88 1.42 21.00
C THR A 239 -18.31 2.22 19.78
N ILE A 240 -19.55 2.06 19.36
CA ILE A 240 -20.24 3.03 18.49
C ILE A 240 -21.18 3.87 19.36
N TYR A 241 -21.14 5.17 19.18
CA TYR A 241 -22.00 6.12 19.88
C TYR A 241 -23.21 6.44 19.01
N TYR A 242 -24.40 6.33 19.60
CA TYR A 242 -25.69 6.64 18.98
C TYR A 242 -26.29 7.85 19.69
N PRO A 243 -26.00 9.07 19.20
CA PRO A 243 -26.47 10.31 19.82
C PRO A 243 -27.95 10.59 19.56
N TYR A 244 -28.56 11.31 20.50
CA TYR A 244 -29.90 11.87 20.39
C TYR A 244 -29.85 13.38 20.64
N VAL A 245 -30.59 14.13 19.83
CA VAL A 245 -30.75 15.59 19.96
C VAL A 245 -32.14 15.93 20.52
N ALA A 246 -32.39 17.23 20.72
CA ALA A 246 -33.65 17.81 21.17
C ALA A 246 -34.90 17.01 20.78
N GLY A 247 -35.62 16.54 21.80
CA GLY A 247 -36.85 15.76 21.63
C GLY A 247 -36.60 14.26 21.42
N GLY A 248 -35.44 13.74 21.84
CA GLY A 248 -35.11 12.32 21.74
C GLY A 248 -34.95 11.81 20.31
N LYS A 249 -34.62 12.69 19.35
CA LYS A 249 -34.46 12.31 17.95
C LYS A 249 -33.07 11.70 17.72
N PRO A 250 -32.96 10.46 17.20
CA PRO A 250 -31.66 9.87 16.89
C PRO A 250 -31.00 10.60 15.71
N VAL A 251 -29.68 10.77 15.78
CA VAL A 251 -28.85 11.37 14.71
C VAL A 251 -27.69 10.45 14.33
N GLU A 252 -26.74 10.95 13.54
CA GLU A 252 -25.69 10.13 12.93
C GLU A 252 -24.82 9.38 13.97
N PRO A 253 -24.66 8.05 13.86
CA PRO A 253 -23.76 7.31 14.74
C PRO A 253 -22.29 7.62 14.39
N PHE A 254 -21.42 7.52 15.39
CA PHE A 254 -20.00 7.80 15.20
C PHE A 254 -19.10 6.96 16.11
N VAL A 255 -17.82 6.94 15.77
CA VAL A 255 -16.75 6.45 16.64
C VAL A 255 -15.80 7.60 16.92
N VAL A 256 -15.50 7.84 18.20
CA VAL A 256 -14.59 8.90 18.62
C VAL A 256 -13.15 8.44 18.44
N MET A 257 -12.30 9.27 17.84
CA MET A 257 -10.87 8.99 17.74
C MET A 257 -10.07 9.71 18.83
N PRO A 258 -8.93 9.15 19.26
CA PRO A 258 -7.98 9.87 20.08
C PRO A 258 -7.47 11.15 19.42
N ASP A 259 -7.19 12.16 20.24
CA ASP A 259 -6.63 13.44 19.84
C ASP A 259 -5.23 13.25 19.21
N ILE A 260 -5.05 13.89 18.05
CA ILE A 260 -3.77 13.97 17.35
C ILE A 260 -3.23 15.40 17.45
N ASP A 261 -1.93 15.53 17.70
CA ASP A 261 -1.22 16.80 17.67
C ASP A 261 -0.89 17.26 16.23
N ALA A 262 -0.37 18.47 16.08
CA ALA A 262 -0.01 19.02 14.77
C ALA A 262 1.10 18.23 14.05
N SER A 263 1.85 17.39 14.77
CA SER A 263 2.89 16.53 14.21
C SER A 263 2.37 15.19 13.71
N GLY A 264 1.11 14.84 13.98
CA GLY A 264 0.54 13.54 13.62
C GLY A 264 0.75 12.47 14.68
N LEU A 265 1.06 12.86 15.92
CA LEU A 265 1.22 11.93 17.05
C LEU A 265 -0.01 11.98 17.95
N LEU A 266 -0.29 10.84 18.59
CA LEU A 266 -1.29 10.77 19.66
C LEU A 266 -0.88 11.68 20.82
N VAL A 267 -1.79 12.56 21.25
CA VAL A 267 -1.60 13.36 22.45
C VAL A 267 -1.37 12.40 23.62
N SER A 268 -0.30 12.63 24.41
CA SER A 268 0.09 11.71 25.47
C SER A 268 0.68 12.42 26.69
N SER A 269 0.57 11.78 27.86
CA SER A 269 1.17 12.16 29.13
C SER A 269 1.51 10.89 29.93
N GLY A 270 2.80 10.60 30.07
CA GLY A 270 3.28 9.33 30.59
C GLY A 270 2.75 8.13 29.79
N SER A 271 2.22 7.11 30.46
CA SER A 271 1.63 5.94 29.80
C SER A 271 0.22 6.17 29.24
N ARG A 272 -0.37 7.37 29.41
CA ARG A 272 -1.68 7.69 28.85
C ARG A 272 -1.51 8.39 27.51
N ASN A 273 -2.02 7.78 26.45
CA ASN A 273 -1.81 8.20 25.05
C ASN A 273 -3.12 8.29 24.25
N LYS A 274 -4.28 8.30 24.93
CA LYS A 274 -5.62 8.28 24.36
C LYS A 274 -6.47 9.36 25.03
N PHE A 275 -6.23 10.61 24.66
CA PHE A 275 -7.08 11.74 25.05
C PHE A 275 -8.15 11.96 23.97
N TYR A 276 -9.30 12.50 24.32
CA TYR A 276 -10.45 12.65 23.42
C TYR A 276 -11.09 14.03 23.57
N ALA A 277 -10.31 15.04 23.97
CA ALA A 277 -10.82 16.36 24.29
C ALA A 277 -11.39 17.09 23.07
N LYS A 278 -10.89 16.81 21.86
CA LYS A 278 -11.44 17.36 20.61
C LYS A 278 -12.70 16.62 20.17
N SER A 279 -12.86 15.39 20.64
CA SER A 279 -13.90 14.45 20.24
C SER A 279 -14.09 14.32 18.72
N ASP A 280 -13.00 14.37 17.96
CA ASP A 280 -13.01 14.13 16.51
C ASP A 280 -13.64 12.76 16.19
N LYS A 281 -14.34 12.67 15.06
CA LYS A 281 -15.06 11.45 14.64
C LYS A 281 -14.27 10.71 13.57
N ILE A 282 -13.86 9.46 13.82
CA ILE A 282 -12.99 8.72 12.91
C ILE A 282 -13.62 8.50 11.53
N ASN A 283 -14.92 8.25 11.47
CA ASN A 283 -15.67 8.05 10.24
C ASN A 283 -15.66 9.29 9.34
N VAL A 284 -15.58 10.49 9.92
CA VAL A 284 -15.42 11.75 9.18
C VAL A 284 -13.95 11.97 8.81
N PHE A 285 -13.04 11.77 9.76
CA PHE A 285 -11.59 11.95 9.58
C PHE A 285 -11.00 11.08 8.47
N LEU A 286 -11.41 9.80 8.40
CA LEU A 286 -10.82 8.82 7.47
C LEU A 286 -10.92 9.23 6.01
N VAL A 287 -11.97 9.96 5.61
CA VAL A 287 -12.14 10.37 4.21
C VAL A 287 -10.99 11.24 3.74
N GLY A 288 -10.73 12.34 4.45
CA GLY A 288 -9.63 13.27 4.12
C GLY A 288 -8.28 12.61 4.36
N PHE A 289 -8.15 11.86 5.45
CA PHE A 289 -6.90 11.20 5.81
C PHE A 289 -6.42 10.20 4.76
N VAL A 290 -7.28 9.26 4.34
CA VAL A 290 -6.90 8.26 3.32
C VAL A 290 -6.62 8.95 2.00
N LYS A 291 -7.38 10.00 1.65
CA LYS A 291 -7.13 10.84 0.46
C LYS A 291 -5.71 11.42 0.45
N ASP A 292 -5.25 11.95 1.57
CA ASP A 292 -3.91 12.53 1.71
C ASP A 292 -2.80 11.47 1.63
N VAL A 293 -3.03 10.30 2.20
CA VAL A 293 -2.10 9.16 2.08
C VAL A 293 -1.98 8.70 0.64
N MET A 294 -3.10 8.50 -0.07
CA MET A 294 -3.10 8.12 -1.49
C MET A 294 -2.43 9.19 -2.35
N GLY A 295 -2.67 10.48 -2.07
CA GLY A 295 -1.97 11.58 -2.73
C GLY A 295 -0.46 11.54 -2.54
N THR A 296 0.01 11.22 -1.33
CA THR A 296 1.43 11.07 -1.00
C THR A 296 2.05 9.88 -1.75
N LEU A 297 1.38 8.73 -1.77
CA LEU A 297 1.82 7.54 -2.51
C LEU A 297 1.94 7.83 -4.01
N ASN A 298 0.93 8.46 -4.60
CA ASN A 298 0.95 8.83 -6.02
C ASN A 298 2.12 9.72 -6.41
N LYS A 299 2.37 10.76 -5.62
CA LYS A 299 3.54 11.63 -5.84
C LYS A 299 4.85 10.85 -5.74
N THR A 300 4.95 9.94 -4.79
CA THR A 300 6.15 9.12 -4.57
C THR A 300 6.39 8.13 -5.71
N ILE A 301 5.33 7.45 -6.18
CA ILE A 301 5.40 6.52 -7.32
C ILE A 301 5.85 7.27 -8.58
N LYS A 302 5.23 8.43 -8.87
CA LYS A 302 5.61 9.27 -10.01
C LYS A 302 7.06 9.76 -9.91
N ALA A 303 7.51 10.16 -8.72
CA ALA A 303 8.90 10.56 -8.49
C ALA A 303 9.87 9.41 -8.76
N LEU A 304 9.56 8.18 -8.32
CA LEU A 304 10.36 6.99 -8.60
C LEU A 304 10.41 6.68 -10.10
N ILE A 305 9.28 6.76 -10.81
CA ILE A 305 9.21 6.58 -12.26
C ILE A 305 10.20 7.52 -12.96
N VAL A 306 10.08 8.83 -12.70
CA VAL A 306 10.94 9.86 -13.30
C VAL A 306 12.41 9.60 -12.96
N LEU A 307 12.69 9.21 -11.72
CA LEU A 307 14.05 8.93 -11.27
C LEU A 307 14.69 7.75 -12.01
N LEU A 308 13.96 6.64 -12.13
CA LEU A 308 14.47 5.44 -12.79
C LEU A 308 14.61 5.64 -14.29
N GLN A 309 13.69 6.37 -14.93
CA GLN A 309 13.80 6.76 -16.33
C GLN A 309 15.09 7.58 -16.58
N LYS A 310 15.39 8.57 -15.73
CA LYS A 310 16.64 9.35 -15.81
C LYS A 310 17.90 8.51 -15.62
N LYS A 311 17.82 7.44 -14.82
CA LYS A 311 18.94 6.52 -14.56
C LYS A 311 19.01 5.36 -15.56
N THR A 312 18.17 5.34 -16.59
CA THR A 312 18.15 4.29 -17.62
C THR A 312 18.84 4.77 -18.89
N ASP A 313 19.88 4.05 -19.33
CA ASP A 313 20.59 4.35 -20.58
C ASP A 313 19.86 3.74 -21.81
N PRO A 314 19.56 4.54 -22.85
CA PRO A 314 18.90 4.08 -24.07
C PRO A 314 19.86 3.58 -25.18
N GLY A 315 21.16 3.40 -24.91
CA GLY A 315 22.16 2.97 -25.92
C GLY A 315 21.78 1.72 -26.75
N ASN A 316 22.49 1.47 -27.87
CA ASN A 316 22.20 0.34 -28.76
C ASN A 316 22.32 -1.02 -28.04
N LYS A 317 21.27 -1.85 -28.16
CA LYS A 317 21.07 -3.10 -27.41
C LYS A 317 21.01 -4.35 -28.28
N ASP A 318 21.16 -4.24 -29.60
CA ASP A 318 20.75 -5.31 -30.51
C ASP A 318 21.55 -6.61 -30.32
N GLU A 319 22.89 -6.54 -30.29
CA GLU A 319 23.74 -7.73 -30.09
C GLU A 319 23.46 -8.43 -28.74
N ALA A 320 23.35 -7.65 -27.66
CA ALA A 320 23.06 -8.17 -26.34
C ALA A 320 21.65 -8.79 -26.26
N THR A 321 20.69 -8.24 -27.01
CA THR A 321 19.32 -8.76 -27.12
C THR A 321 19.30 -10.11 -27.83
N GLU A 322 19.97 -10.24 -28.97
CA GLU A 322 20.07 -11.51 -29.70
C GLU A 322 20.75 -12.59 -28.85
N LYS A 323 21.81 -12.21 -28.13
CA LYS A 323 22.50 -13.11 -27.19
C LYS A 323 21.56 -13.57 -26.07
N ALA A 324 20.75 -12.68 -25.50
CA ALA A 324 19.78 -13.02 -24.47
C ALA A 324 18.74 -14.04 -24.97
N ILE A 325 18.19 -13.80 -26.16
CA ILE A 325 17.21 -14.71 -26.80
C ILE A 325 17.85 -16.08 -27.05
N SER A 326 19.07 -16.11 -27.59
CA SER A 326 19.80 -17.36 -27.87
C SER A 326 20.02 -18.20 -26.60
N ILE A 327 20.41 -17.57 -25.49
CA ILE A 327 20.60 -18.24 -24.20
C ILE A 327 19.29 -18.87 -23.70
N LEU A 328 18.19 -18.11 -23.71
CA LEU A 328 16.88 -18.60 -23.26
C LEU A 328 16.39 -19.77 -24.11
N LEU A 329 16.48 -19.67 -25.45
CA LEU A 329 16.07 -20.74 -26.37
C LEU A 329 16.90 -22.02 -26.18
N LYS A 330 18.22 -21.88 -26.03
CA LYS A 330 19.10 -23.03 -25.78
C LYS A 330 18.70 -23.75 -24.50
N ASN A 331 18.44 -23.02 -23.42
CA ASN A 331 18.04 -23.60 -22.14
C ASN A 331 16.66 -24.26 -22.22
N GLN A 332 15.71 -23.70 -22.98
CA GLN A 332 14.41 -24.33 -23.25
C GLN A 332 14.53 -25.67 -23.99
N ILE A 333 15.45 -25.78 -24.94
CA ILE A 333 15.69 -27.04 -25.65
C ILE A 333 16.25 -28.09 -24.69
N ILE A 334 17.16 -27.70 -23.79
CA ILE A 334 17.74 -28.59 -22.79
C ILE A 334 16.68 -29.09 -21.81
N SER A 335 15.81 -28.19 -21.33
CA SER A 335 14.76 -28.54 -20.35
C SER A 335 13.64 -29.42 -20.90
N LYS A 336 13.50 -29.55 -22.23
CA LYS A 336 12.51 -30.45 -22.86
C LYS A 336 13.07 -31.85 -23.14
N LYS A 337 14.38 -32.04 -23.07
CA LYS A 337 15.07 -33.32 -23.37
C LYS A 337 15.33 -34.18 -22.14
N ARG A 338 15.00 -33.68 -20.96
CA ARG A 338 15.14 -34.30 -19.65
C ARG A 338 13.81 -34.15 -18.92
#